data_AF-A0A4Z0ZR10-F1
#
_entry.id   AF-A0A4Z0ZR10-F1
#
_cell.length_a   1.000
_cell.length_b   1.000
_cell.length_c   1.000
_cell.angle_alpha   90.00
_cell.angle_beta   90.00
_cell.angle_gamma   90.00
#
_symmetry.space_group_name_H-M   'P 1'
#
loop_
_entity.id
_entity.type
_entity.pdbx_description
1 polymer ?
#
loop_
_entity_poly.entity_id
_entity_poly.type
_entity_poly.pdbx_seq_one_letter_code
_entity_poly.pdbx_strand_id
1 'polypeptide(L)'
;METMICFYIKQERTIMDIVLNSLSRWIIFFAVILLGISAGASLAEEVLLVPFWESMSPTDFYKWYEEHESKLVAFYGPLQIWSAVIVLFAFVLLIVKRESNPWMMLVATICSLAVLGTFFIYFKNANTAFLAGVMDAEQLKIAIKTWGQWQWIRIALQMGAFCATIYALSNNPK
;
A
#
# COMPACT_ATOMS: atom_id res chain seq x y z
N MET A 1 -4.16 -3.35 -52.56
CA MET A 1 -3.02 -3.31 -51.61
C MET A 1 -3.36 -2.48 -50.37
N GLU A 2 -3.90 -1.27 -50.52
CA GLU A 2 -4.36 -0.42 -49.39
C GLU A 2 -5.41 -1.09 -48.48
N THR A 3 -6.37 -1.83 -49.05
CA THR A 3 -7.41 -2.53 -48.27
C THR A 3 -6.83 -3.65 -47.39
N MET A 4 -5.77 -4.32 -47.84
CA MET A 4 -5.08 -5.36 -47.07
C MET A 4 -4.27 -4.75 -45.91
N ILE A 5 -3.59 -3.62 -46.16
CA ILE A 5 -2.83 -2.89 -45.14
C ILE A 5 -3.77 -2.35 -44.05
N CYS A 6 -4.92 -1.79 -44.44
CA CYS A 6 -5.91 -1.27 -43.49
C CYS A 6 -6.55 -2.38 -42.63
N PHE A 7 -6.80 -3.56 -43.22
CA PHE A 7 -7.28 -4.73 -42.49
C PHE A 7 -6.24 -5.25 -41.48
N TYR A 8 -4.98 -5.35 -41.89
CA TYR A 8 -3.89 -5.82 -41.04
C TYR A 8 -3.65 -4.88 -39.85
N ILE A 9 -3.62 -3.56 -40.09
CA ILE A 9 -3.50 -2.54 -39.03
C ILE A 9 -4.69 -2.60 -38.06
N LYS A 10 -5.91 -2.83 -38.56
CA LYS A 10 -7.10 -2.97 -37.71
C LYS A 10 -7.05 -4.25 -36.87
N GLN A 11 -6.57 -5.34 -37.44
CA GLN A 11 -6.41 -6.62 -36.75
C GLN A 11 -5.33 -6.55 -35.65
N GLU A 12 -4.18 -5.95 -35.93
CA GLU A 12 -3.12 -5.72 -34.93
C GLU A 12 -3.59 -4.82 -33.78
N ARG A 13 -4.34 -3.75 -34.09
CA ARG A 13 -4.92 -2.88 -33.07
C ARG A 13 -5.91 -3.64 -32.17
N THR A 14 -6.71 -4.52 -32.75
CA THR A 14 -7.68 -5.35 -32.01
C THR A 14 -6.99 -6.35 -31.07
N ILE A 15 -5.89 -6.98 -31.50
CA ILE A 15 -5.10 -7.90 -30.65
C ILE A 15 -4.44 -7.13 -29.50
N MET A 16 -3.85 -5.97 -29.78
CA MET A 16 -3.20 -5.14 -28.76
C MET A 16 -4.20 -4.67 -27.69
N ASP A 17 -5.41 -4.27 -28.09
CA ASP A 17 -6.46 -3.87 -27.15
C ASP A 17 -6.90 -5.03 -26.24
N ILE A 18 -7.04 -6.25 -26.79
CA ILE A 18 -7.36 -7.46 -26.00
C ILE A 18 -6.27 -7.74 -24.96
N VAL A 19 -4.99 -7.69 -25.37
CA VAL A 19 -3.86 -7.95 -24.47
C VAL A 19 -3.79 -6.90 -23.36
N LEU A 20 -3.93 -5.61 -23.69
CA LEU A 20 -3.90 -4.52 -22.72
C LEU A 20 -5.08 -4.57 -21.74
N ASN A 21 -6.27 -4.95 -22.21
CA ASN A 21 -7.44 -5.16 -21.36
C ASN A 21 -7.19 -6.27 -20.34
N SER A 22 -6.76 -7.44 -20.80
CA SER A 22 -6.42 -8.57 -19.92
C SER A 22 -5.33 -8.20 -18.90
N LEU A 23 -4.25 -7.57 -19.37
CA LEU A 23 -3.14 -7.14 -18.53
C LEU A 23 -3.59 -6.17 -17.43
N SER A 24 -4.36 -5.13 -17.79
CA SER A 24 -4.87 -4.15 -16.81
C SER A 24 -5.73 -4.81 -15.72
N ARG A 25 -6.56 -5.78 -16.09
CA ARG A 25 -7.39 -6.51 -15.13
C ARG A 25 -6.55 -7.32 -14.15
N TRP A 26 -5.55 -8.05 -14.64
CA TRP A 26 -4.65 -8.83 -13.78
C TRP A 26 -3.84 -7.96 -12.84
N ILE A 27 -3.31 -6.83 -13.32
CA ILE A 27 -2.56 -5.88 -12.47
C ILE A 27 -3.47 -5.32 -11.37
N ILE A 28 -4.68 -4.89 -11.70
CA ILE A 28 -5.63 -4.38 -10.69
C ILE A 28 -6.00 -5.48 -9.70
N PHE A 29 -6.20 -6.72 -10.16
CA PHE A 29 -6.44 -7.86 -9.28
C PHE A 29 -5.29 -8.09 -8.29
N PHE A 30 -4.03 -8.07 -8.75
CA PHE A 30 -2.87 -8.17 -7.86
C PHE A 30 -2.75 -6.96 -6.93
N ALA A 31 -3.15 -5.77 -7.37
CA ALA A 31 -3.20 -4.58 -6.52
C ALA A 31 -4.20 -4.77 -5.37
N VAL A 32 -5.39 -5.33 -5.64
CA VAL A 32 -6.37 -5.68 -4.61
C VAL A 32 -5.78 -6.65 -3.58
N ILE A 33 -5.07 -7.69 -4.02
CA ILE A 33 -4.41 -8.64 -3.11
C ILE A 33 -3.37 -7.94 -2.23
N LEU A 34 -2.44 -7.19 -2.83
CA LEU A 34 -1.36 -6.54 -2.09
C LEU A 34 -1.90 -5.52 -1.08
N LEU A 35 -2.86 -4.68 -1.49
CA LEU A 35 -3.48 -3.70 -0.60
C LEU A 35 -4.31 -4.36 0.51
N GLY A 36 -5.00 -5.46 0.21
CA GLY A 36 -5.76 -6.21 1.22
C GLY A 36 -4.83 -6.81 2.28
N ILE A 37 -3.72 -7.43 1.86
CA ILE A 37 -2.67 -7.93 2.78
C ILE A 37 -2.08 -6.77 3.57
N SER A 38 -1.76 -5.65 2.91
CA SER A 38 -1.19 -4.46 3.57
C SER A 38 -2.11 -3.89 4.63
N ALA A 39 -3.38 -3.65 4.30
CA ALA A 39 -4.36 -3.13 5.24
C ALA A 39 -4.64 -4.09 6.40
N GLY A 40 -4.80 -5.39 6.11
CA GLY A 40 -5.01 -6.41 7.12
C GLY A 40 -3.82 -6.57 8.07
N ALA A 41 -2.60 -6.53 7.54
CA ALA A 41 -1.39 -6.60 8.36
C ALA A 41 -1.21 -5.37 9.22
N SER A 42 -1.50 -4.17 8.71
CA SER A 42 -1.43 -2.94 9.51
C SER A 42 -2.52 -2.90 10.58
N LEU A 43 -3.71 -3.42 10.31
CA LEU A 43 -4.76 -3.59 11.30
C LEU A 43 -4.36 -4.59 12.39
N ALA A 44 -3.75 -5.72 12.02
CA ALA A 44 -3.25 -6.69 12.98
C ALA A 44 -2.14 -6.10 13.87
N GLU A 45 -1.23 -5.32 13.29
CA GLU A 45 -0.20 -4.58 14.03
C GLU A 45 -0.83 -3.65 15.08
N GLU A 46 -1.81 -2.85 14.66
CA GLU A 46 -2.45 -1.88 15.55
C GLU A 46 -3.31 -2.52 16.63
N VAL A 47 -4.06 -3.59 16.31
CA VAL A 47 -5.02 -4.19 17.24
C VAL A 47 -4.38 -5.22 18.17
N LEU A 48 -3.30 -5.87 17.74
CA LEU A 48 -2.65 -6.93 18.51
C LEU A 48 -1.29 -6.48 19.06
N LEU A 49 -0.45 -5.91 18.20
CA LEU A 49 0.96 -5.65 18.53
C LEU A 49 1.13 -4.37 19.37
N VAL A 50 0.41 -3.30 19.04
CA VAL A 50 0.49 -2.04 19.81
C VAL A 50 0.00 -2.21 21.25
N PRO A 51 -1.17 -2.83 21.55
CA PRO A 51 -1.57 -3.09 22.93
C PRO A 51 -0.59 -4.00 23.67
N PHE A 52 0.03 -4.95 22.97
CA PHE A 52 1.08 -5.78 23.54
C PHE A 52 2.30 -4.94 23.92
N TRP A 53 2.77 -4.03 23.08
CA TRP A 53 3.84 -3.08 23.41
C TRP A 53 3.47 -2.16 24.58
N GLU A 54 2.26 -1.63 24.62
CA GLU A 54 1.78 -0.77 25.73
C GLU A 54 1.74 -1.51 27.08
N SER A 55 1.62 -2.84 27.06
CA SER A 55 1.61 -3.66 28.27
C SER A 55 3.00 -3.97 28.84
N MET A 56 4.07 -3.71 28.08
CA MET A 56 5.44 -4.04 28.48
C MET A 56 6.04 -3.05 29.47
N SER A 57 7.00 -3.52 30.26
CA SER A 57 7.95 -2.61 30.91
C SER A 57 8.84 -1.96 29.85
N PRO A 58 9.39 -0.74 30.09
CA PRO A 58 10.28 -0.10 29.13
C PRO A 58 11.49 -0.97 28.75
N THR A 59 12.08 -1.66 29.73
CA THR A 59 13.22 -2.55 29.51
C THR A 59 12.86 -3.73 28.59
N ASP A 60 11.69 -4.34 28.80
CA ASP A 60 11.22 -5.45 27.97
C ASP A 60 10.87 -4.97 26.55
N PHE A 61 10.25 -3.80 26.42
CA PHE A 61 9.94 -3.19 25.13
C PHE A 61 11.21 -2.97 24.30
N TYR A 62 12.22 -2.31 24.85
CA TYR A 62 13.44 -2.01 24.08
C TYR A 62 14.18 -3.26 23.66
N LYS A 63 14.30 -4.26 24.56
CA LYS A 63 14.89 -5.54 24.23
C LYS A 63 14.11 -6.25 23.13
N TRP A 64 12.78 -6.29 23.24
CA TRP A 64 11.93 -6.90 22.23
C TRP A 64 12.05 -6.17 20.89
N TYR A 65 12.04 -4.84 20.90
CA TYR A 65 12.08 -4.01 19.70
C TYR A 65 13.42 -4.17 18.97
N GLU A 66 14.55 -4.14 19.68
CA GLU A 66 15.88 -4.41 19.11
C GLU A 66 15.95 -5.78 18.42
N GLU A 67 15.35 -6.81 19.00
CA GLU A 67 15.35 -8.17 18.45
C GLU A 67 14.43 -8.34 17.22
N HIS A 68 13.36 -7.54 17.12
CA HIS A 68 12.28 -7.76 16.14
C HIS A 68 12.14 -6.67 15.07
N GLU A 69 12.70 -5.48 15.25
CA GLU A 69 12.54 -4.33 14.34
C GLU A 69 12.89 -4.70 12.89
N SER A 70 14.02 -5.38 12.70
CA SER A 70 14.48 -5.78 11.36
C SER A 70 13.47 -6.66 10.61
N LYS A 71 12.75 -7.53 11.34
CA LYS A 71 11.70 -8.39 10.77
C LYS A 71 10.46 -7.58 10.40
N LEU A 72 10.08 -6.61 11.23
CA LEU A 72 8.97 -5.69 10.93
C LEU A 72 9.28 -4.88 9.66
N VAL A 73 10.47 -4.29 9.56
CA VAL A 73 10.89 -3.54 8.37
C VAL A 73 10.96 -4.42 7.12
N ALA A 74 11.53 -5.62 7.24
CA ALA A 74 11.64 -6.56 6.12
C ALA A 74 10.28 -7.05 5.61
N PHE A 75 9.26 -7.09 6.46
CA PHE A 75 7.90 -7.46 6.08
C PHE A 75 7.11 -6.26 5.52
N TYR A 76 6.97 -5.19 6.29
CA TYR A 76 6.12 -4.05 5.92
C TYR A 76 6.69 -3.20 4.79
N GLY A 77 8.02 -2.99 4.76
CA GLY A 77 8.68 -2.13 3.79
C GLY A 77 8.41 -2.56 2.34
N PRO A 78 8.81 -3.78 1.94
CA PRO A 78 8.55 -4.30 0.60
C PRO A 78 7.06 -4.33 0.26
N LEU A 79 6.20 -4.75 1.20
CA LEU A 79 4.76 -4.84 0.99
C LEU A 79 4.14 -3.48 0.65
N GLN A 80 4.49 -2.42 1.40
CA GLN A 80 4.00 -1.07 1.17
C GLN A 80 4.55 -0.48 -0.14
N ILE A 81 5.83 -0.70 -0.44
CA ILE A 81 6.46 -0.23 -1.70
C ILE A 81 5.78 -0.89 -2.90
N TRP A 82 5.65 -2.22 -2.91
CA TRP A 82 5.02 -2.94 -4.02
C TRP A 82 3.55 -2.59 -4.18
N SER A 83 2.84 -2.36 -3.08
CA SER A 83 1.45 -1.86 -3.12
C SER A 83 1.36 -0.50 -3.83
N ALA A 84 2.26 0.44 -3.54
CA ALA A 84 2.28 1.75 -4.19
C ALA A 84 2.69 1.66 -5.67
N VAL A 85 3.71 0.85 -5.99
CA VAL A 85 4.20 0.66 -7.36
C VAL A 85 3.10 0.07 -8.25
N ILE A 86 2.41 -0.98 -7.77
CA ILE A 86 1.42 -1.67 -8.60
C ILE A 86 0.19 -0.80 -8.90
N VAL A 87 -0.30 0.00 -7.93
CA VAL A 87 -1.43 0.90 -8.18
C VAL A 87 -1.05 2.05 -9.10
N LEU A 88 0.17 2.59 -8.97
CA LEU A 88 0.68 3.63 -9.87
C LEU A 88 0.78 3.08 -11.29
N PHE A 89 1.34 1.87 -11.45
CA PHE A 89 1.45 1.24 -12.75
C PHE A 89 0.08 0.96 -13.37
N ALA A 90 -0.86 0.43 -12.59
CA ALA A 90 -2.24 0.24 -13.04
C ALA A 90 -2.90 1.57 -13.45
N PHE A 91 -2.75 2.64 -12.67
CA PHE A 91 -3.26 3.95 -13.01
C PHE A 91 -2.68 4.46 -14.33
N VAL A 92 -1.36 4.43 -14.50
CA VAL A 92 -0.68 4.84 -15.75
C VAL A 92 -1.18 4.02 -16.93
N LEU A 93 -1.37 2.71 -16.77
CA LEU A 93 -1.88 1.84 -17.83
C LEU A 93 -3.30 2.24 -18.26
N LEU A 94 -4.20 2.56 -17.32
CA LEU A 94 -5.55 3.04 -17.65
C LEU A 94 -5.52 4.40 -18.39
N ILE A 95 -4.58 5.29 -18.04
CA ILE A 95 -4.38 6.57 -18.75
C ILE A 95 -3.89 6.34 -20.18
N VAL A 96 -2.91 5.45 -20.38
CA VAL A 96 -2.37 5.10 -21.71
C VAL A 96 -3.46 4.49 -22.60
N LYS A 97 -4.34 3.65 -22.01
CA LYS A 97 -5.51 3.07 -22.69
C LYS A 97 -6.62 4.09 -22.98
N ARG A 98 -6.51 5.32 -22.47
CA ARG A 98 -7.56 6.37 -22.52
C ARG A 98 -8.89 5.88 -21.94
N GLU A 99 -8.81 5.14 -20.85
CA GLU A 99 -10.01 4.68 -20.15
C GLU A 99 -10.85 5.86 -19.68
N SER A 100 -12.17 5.70 -19.76
CA SER A 100 -13.12 6.78 -19.48
C SER A 100 -13.17 7.16 -18.00
N ASN A 101 -12.79 6.27 -17.10
CA ASN A 101 -12.90 6.48 -15.66
C ASN A 101 -11.71 5.88 -14.86
N PRO A 102 -10.51 6.50 -14.91
CA PRO A 102 -9.34 6.02 -14.17
C PRO A 102 -9.29 6.54 -12.72
N TRP A 103 -10.30 7.31 -12.29
CA TRP A 103 -10.25 8.11 -11.06
C TRP A 103 -10.06 7.29 -9.78
N MET A 104 -10.63 6.09 -9.71
CA MET A 104 -10.48 5.24 -8.53
C MET A 104 -9.06 4.66 -8.41
N MET A 105 -8.39 4.43 -9.53
CA MET A 105 -6.97 4.06 -9.51
C MET A 105 -6.08 5.26 -9.14
N LEU A 106 -6.48 6.49 -9.49
CA LEU A 106 -5.80 7.70 -9.00
C LEU A 106 -5.93 7.82 -7.47
N VAL A 107 -7.14 7.64 -6.91
CA VAL A 107 -7.37 7.65 -5.47
C VAL A 107 -6.51 6.59 -4.78
N ALA A 108 -6.51 5.36 -5.27
CA ALA A 108 -5.68 4.29 -4.74
C ALA A 108 -4.18 4.63 -4.77
N THR A 109 -3.72 5.28 -5.84
CA THR A 109 -2.34 5.75 -5.98
C THR A 109 -1.99 6.82 -4.96
N ILE A 110 -2.82 7.86 -4.81
CA ILE A 110 -2.61 8.93 -3.84
C ILE A 110 -2.57 8.38 -2.42
N CYS A 111 -3.54 7.54 -2.06
CA CYS A 111 -3.58 6.90 -0.75
C CYS A 111 -2.33 6.04 -0.48
N SER A 112 -1.91 5.22 -1.44
CA SER A 112 -0.72 4.35 -1.27
C SER A 112 0.58 5.15 -1.16
N LEU A 113 0.71 6.26 -1.91
CA LEU A 113 1.84 7.17 -1.77
C LEU A 113 1.80 7.92 -0.44
N ALA A 114 0.62 8.30 0.05
CA ALA A 114 0.47 8.91 1.36
C ALA A 114 0.90 7.96 2.50
N VAL A 115 0.59 6.65 2.39
CA VAL A 115 1.08 5.63 3.32
C VAL A 115 2.60 5.62 3.37
N LEU A 116 3.29 5.60 2.22
CA LEU A 116 4.76 5.72 2.19
C LEU A 116 5.23 7.04 2.80
N GLY A 117 4.53 8.14 2.52
CA GLY A 117 4.80 9.46 3.09
C GLY A 117 4.80 9.46 4.61
N THR A 118 3.85 8.78 5.26
CA THR A 118 3.80 8.70 6.73
C THR A 118 5.08 8.12 7.33
N PHE A 119 5.79 7.21 6.63
CA PHE A 119 7.07 6.69 7.10
C PHE A 119 8.11 7.79 7.26
N PHE A 120 8.26 8.63 6.25
CA PHE A 120 9.23 9.72 6.27
C PHE A 120 8.80 10.87 7.19
N ILE A 121 7.49 11.10 7.33
CA ILE A 121 6.95 12.16 8.19
C ILE A 121 7.11 11.81 9.68
N TYR A 122 6.88 10.55 10.06
CA TYR A 122 6.79 10.18 11.47
C TYR A 122 7.55 8.88 11.82
N PHE A 123 7.19 7.75 11.22
CA PHE A 123 7.64 6.44 11.71
C PHE A 123 9.14 6.24 11.66
N LYS A 124 9.85 6.82 10.68
CA LYS A 124 11.32 6.73 10.60
C LYS A 124 11.98 7.25 11.88
N ASN A 125 11.52 8.40 12.37
CA ASN A 125 12.10 9.02 13.56
C ASN A 125 11.64 8.30 14.83
N ALA A 126 10.36 7.93 14.91
CA ALA A 126 9.82 7.18 16.05
C ALA A 126 10.53 5.82 16.22
N ASN A 127 10.67 5.05 15.13
CA ASN A 127 11.32 3.74 15.14
C ASN A 127 12.80 3.83 15.49
N THR A 128 13.50 4.86 14.99
CA THR A 128 14.90 5.13 15.38
C THR A 128 15.00 5.42 16.88
N ALA A 129 14.07 6.19 17.43
CA ALA A 129 14.06 6.53 18.85
C ALA A 129 13.73 5.32 19.74
N PHE A 130 12.84 4.43 19.29
CA PHE A 130 12.59 3.14 19.95
C PHE A 130 13.84 2.26 19.96
N LEU A 131 14.54 2.16 18.82
CA LEU A 131 15.78 1.38 18.72
C LEU A 131 16.91 1.96 19.59
N ALA A 132 16.97 3.29 19.74
CA ALA A 132 17.97 3.95 20.58
C ALA A 132 17.76 3.71 22.08
N GLY A 133 16.55 3.35 22.53
CA GLY A 133 16.28 2.99 23.92
C GLY A 133 16.42 4.13 24.93
N VAL A 134 16.29 5.38 24.49
CA VAL A 134 16.65 6.58 25.31
C VAL A 134 15.48 7.19 26.08
N MET A 135 14.23 6.78 25.84
CA MET A 135 13.07 7.39 26.49
C MET A 135 12.81 6.78 27.87
N ASP A 136 12.41 7.60 28.83
CA ASP A 136 11.88 7.11 30.10
C ASP A 136 10.50 6.45 29.94
N ALA A 137 9.96 5.89 31.04
CA ALA A 137 8.71 5.14 31.01
C ALA A 137 7.49 5.97 30.56
N GLU A 138 7.42 7.24 30.95
CA GLU A 138 6.29 8.11 30.60
C GLU A 138 6.38 8.54 29.13
N GLN A 139 7.58 8.94 28.71
CA GLN A 139 7.89 9.30 27.33
C GLN A 139 7.61 8.13 26.37
N LEU A 140 8.05 6.92 26.73
CA LEU A 140 7.83 5.72 25.91
C LEU A 140 6.34 5.43 25.75
N LYS A 141 5.56 5.50 26.84
CA LYS A 141 4.11 5.27 26.79
C LYS A 141 3.40 6.28 25.88
N ILE A 142 3.78 7.55 25.96
CA ILE A 142 3.25 8.60 25.06
C ILE A 142 3.66 8.31 23.61
N ALA A 143 4.90 7.90 23.38
CA ALA A 143 5.42 7.61 22.05
C ALA A 143 4.73 6.41 21.39
N ILE A 144 4.52 5.30 22.11
CA ILE A 144 3.78 4.13 21.60
C ILE A 144 2.33 4.50 21.26
N LYS A 145 1.65 5.26 22.14
CA LYS A 145 0.28 5.71 21.87
C LYS A 145 0.20 6.61 20.64
N THR A 146 1.15 7.54 20.50
CA THR A 146 1.23 8.42 19.33
C THR A 146 1.54 7.61 18.06
N TRP A 147 2.37 6.58 18.17
CA TRP A 147 2.68 5.67 17.08
C TRP A 147 1.43 4.94 16.59
N GLY A 148 0.61 4.42 17.51
CA GLY A 148 -0.66 3.78 17.17
C GLY A 148 -1.66 4.73 16.49
N GLN A 149 -1.72 6.00 16.93
CA GLN A 149 -2.54 7.01 16.25
C GLN A 149 -2.12 7.23 14.79
N TRP A 150 -0.82 7.29 14.51
CA TRP A 150 -0.30 7.36 13.14
C TRP A 150 -0.57 6.08 12.34
N GLN A 151 -0.59 4.93 13.01
CA GLN A 151 -0.91 3.66 12.39
C GLN A 151 -2.39 3.60 11.98
N TRP A 152 -3.32 4.14 12.77
CA TRP A 152 -4.73 4.30 12.34
C TRP A 152 -4.89 5.17 11.10
N ILE A 153 -4.09 6.23 10.95
CA ILE A 153 -4.06 7.03 9.72
C ILE A 153 -3.63 6.17 8.53
N ARG A 154 -2.56 5.37 8.67
CA ARG A 154 -2.13 4.42 7.62
C ARG A 154 -3.22 3.42 7.26
N ILE A 155 -3.85 2.81 8.26
CA ILE A 155 -4.94 1.84 8.05
C ILE A 155 -6.07 2.47 7.25
N ALA A 156 -6.49 3.68 7.60
CA ALA A 156 -7.54 4.39 6.87
C ALA A 156 -7.16 4.64 5.40
N LEU A 157 -5.91 5.05 5.14
CA LEU A 157 -5.39 5.26 3.78
C LEU A 157 -5.31 3.93 2.99
N GLN A 158 -4.78 2.87 3.60
CA GLN A 158 -4.68 1.54 2.98
C GLN A 158 -6.07 0.99 2.67
N MET A 159 -7.03 1.15 3.59
CA MET A 159 -8.41 0.75 3.35
C MET A 159 -9.08 1.56 2.24
N GLY A 160 -8.83 2.87 2.18
CA GLY A 160 -9.30 3.71 1.07
C GLY A 160 -8.76 3.23 -0.28
N ALA A 161 -7.46 2.93 -0.35
CA ALA A 161 -6.84 2.37 -1.55
C ALA A 161 -7.41 0.99 -1.93
N PHE A 162 -7.58 0.11 -0.94
CA PHE A 162 -8.16 -1.22 -1.14
C PHE A 162 -9.59 -1.14 -1.68
N CYS A 163 -10.46 -0.35 -1.07
CA CYS A 163 -11.83 -0.15 -1.54
C CYS A 163 -11.87 0.45 -2.95
N ALA A 164 -11.01 1.44 -3.24
CA ALA A 164 -10.93 2.05 -4.56
C ALA A 164 -10.46 1.06 -5.64
N THR A 165 -9.51 0.16 -5.34
CA THR A 165 -9.07 -0.87 -6.30
C THR A 165 -10.13 -1.95 -6.52
N ILE A 166 -10.88 -2.36 -5.49
CA ILE A 166 -12.05 -3.25 -5.66
C ILE A 166 -13.10 -2.60 -6.56
N TYR A 167 -13.41 -1.32 -6.35
CA TYR A 167 -14.35 -0.60 -7.18
C TYR A 167 -13.87 -0.53 -8.63
N ALA A 168 -12.59 -0.20 -8.85
CA ALA A 168 -12.00 -0.14 -10.18
C ALA A 168 -12.01 -1.50 -10.89
N LEU A 169 -11.77 -2.59 -10.16
CA LEU A 169 -11.85 -3.95 -10.70
C LEU A 169 -13.29 -4.33 -11.09
N SER A 170 -14.26 -3.98 -10.24
CA SER A 170 -15.67 -4.35 -10.41
C SER A 170 -16.36 -3.59 -11.54
N ASN A 171 -15.91 -2.37 -11.83
CA ASN A 171 -16.47 -1.49 -12.86
C ASN A 171 -15.65 -1.46 -14.15
N ASN A 172 -14.59 -2.28 -14.27
CA ASN A 172 -13.84 -2.37 -15.50
C ASN A 172 -14.67 -3.16 -16.54
N PRO A 173 -14.98 -2.59 -17.73
CA PRO A 173 -15.78 -3.27 -18.72
C PRO A 173 -15.17 -4.64 -19.10
N LYS A 174 -16.05 -5.62 -19.36
CA LYS A 174 -15.67 -7.01 -19.63
C LYS A 174 -14.77 -7.14 -20.85
#